data_AF-A0A0F8XT14-F1
#
_entry.id   AF-A0A0F8XT14-F1
#
_cell.length_a   1.000
_cell.length_b   1.000
_cell.length_c   1.000
_cell.angle_alpha   90.00
_cell.angle_beta   90.00
_cell.angle_gamma   90.00
#
_symmetry.space_group_name_H-M   'P 1'
#
loop_
_entity.id
_entity.type
_entity.pdbx_description
1 polymer ?
#
loop_
_entity_poly.entity_id
_entity_poly.type
_entity_poly.pdbx_seq_one_letter_code
_entity_poly.pdbx_strand_id
1 'polypeptide(L)'
;SPYKVSIDFSQQILDYPDEEYLTEENRDFAELLIGGMDDDDFGFLWGEYYTIKSQFTVEASDDSIEARFDYREIEENGLLAAYDAVLPYDLSLWISINGENRLVLDQYCVLPDCTCTDTHLSIMIPGEYEDPGEELYFITLDYRKKKWGKLEGGTDSVDAKTVRSAVEEIPDLYNLLLHRHMRLRNIYFHCKSRHYTPSPQAHSPETGRNDP
;
A
#
# COMPACT_ATOMS: atom_id res chain seq x y z
N SER A 1 24.98 -23.23 3.21
CA SER A 1 26.30 -22.58 3.41
C SER A 1 26.53 -22.43 4.90
N PRO A 2 27.76 -22.57 5.43
CA PRO A 2 28.08 -22.19 6.82
C PRO A 2 28.13 -20.67 7.01
N TYR A 3 28.28 -19.90 5.92
CA TYR A 3 28.34 -18.45 5.94
C TYR A 3 26.94 -17.83 5.97
N LYS A 4 26.78 -16.76 6.76
CA LYS A 4 25.57 -15.93 6.78
C LYS A 4 25.92 -14.53 6.29
N VAL A 5 25.18 -14.07 5.30
CA VAL A 5 25.31 -12.74 4.71
C VAL A 5 23.95 -12.06 4.76
N SER A 6 23.95 -10.77 5.07
CA SER A 6 22.77 -9.92 5.02
C SER A 6 23.11 -8.73 4.13
N ILE A 7 22.20 -8.39 3.23
CA ILE A 7 22.41 -7.43 2.14
C ILE A 7 21.28 -6.43 2.20
N ASP A 8 21.62 -5.15 2.22
CA ASP A 8 20.68 -4.07 1.93
C ASP A 8 20.56 -4.00 0.40
N PHE A 9 19.47 -4.53 -0.15
CA PHE A 9 19.24 -4.51 -1.59
C PHE A 9 18.99 -3.09 -2.13
N SER A 10 18.52 -2.15 -1.30
CA SER A 10 18.27 -0.77 -1.74
C SER A 10 19.57 0.01 -1.91
N GLN A 11 20.54 -0.26 -1.04
CA GLN A 11 21.86 0.37 -1.07
C GLN A 11 22.92 -0.48 -1.78
N GLN A 12 22.59 -1.73 -2.11
CA GLN A 12 23.52 -2.73 -2.67
C GLN A 12 24.78 -2.94 -1.82
N ILE A 13 24.62 -2.85 -0.49
CA ILE A 13 25.70 -3.01 0.48
C ILE A 13 25.40 -4.14 1.46
N LEU A 14 26.40 -4.49 2.25
CA LEU A 14 26.23 -5.40 3.38
C LEU A 14 25.40 -4.73 4.48
N ASP A 15 24.28 -5.35 4.85
CA ASP A 15 23.43 -4.91 5.95
C ASP A 15 23.71 -5.77 7.17
N TYR A 16 24.59 -5.30 8.05
CA TYR A 16 24.88 -5.99 9.30
C TYR A 16 24.34 -5.20 10.48
N PRO A 17 23.12 -5.50 10.95
CA PRO A 17 22.51 -4.77 12.05
C PRO A 17 23.27 -4.91 13.37
N ASP A 18 24.06 -5.98 13.56
CA ASP A 18 24.95 -6.18 14.70
C ASP A 18 26.33 -6.70 14.25
N GLU A 19 27.34 -5.82 14.27
CA GLU A 19 28.74 -6.20 13.97
C GLU A 19 29.29 -7.27 14.94
N GLU A 20 28.66 -7.44 16.10
CA GLU A 20 29.08 -8.33 17.19
C GLU A 20 28.99 -9.83 16.83
N TYR A 21 28.28 -10.19 15.75
CA TYR A 21 28.08 -11.58 15.30
C TYR A 21 28.76 -11.93 13.97
N LEU A 22 29.56 -11.02 13.40
CA LEU A 22 30.30 -11.27 12.16
C LEU A 22 31.71 -11.76 12.43
N THR A 23 31.93 -13.04 12.13
CA THR A 23 33.28 -13.57 11.97
C THR A 23 33.96 -12.91 10.77
N GLU A 24 35.28 -12.74 10.85
CA GLU A 24 36.11 -12.25 9.74
C GLU A 24 35.85 -13.06 8.45
N GLU A 25 35.71 -14.38 8.57
CA GLU A 25 35.38 -15.26 7.43
C GLU A 25 34.01 -14.95 6.77
N ASN A 26 33.00 -14.55 7.55
CA ASN A 26 31.70 -14.16 6.98
C ASN A 26 31.81 -12.83 6.24
N ARG A 27 32.60 -11.89 6.77
CA ARG A 27 32.86 -10.59 6.14
C ARG A 27 33.60 -10.76 4.83
N ASP A 28 34.70 -11.50 4.83
CA ASP A 28 35.51 -11.77 3.63
C ASP A 28 34.69 -12.45 2.53
N PHE A 29 33.88 -13.45 2.92
CA PHE A 29 32.97 -14.11 1.99
C PHE A 29 31.94 -13.14 1.41
N ALA A 30 31.37 -12.26 2.24
CA ALA A 30 30.32 -11.34 1.82
C ALA A 30 30.85 -10.21 0.92
N GLU A 31 32.03 -9.68 1.21
CA GLU A 31 32.74 -8.72 0.34
C GLU A 31 33.08 -9.36 -1.01
N LEU A 32 33.53 -10.62 -1.01
CA LEU A 32 33.78 -11.36 -2.24
C LEU A 32 32.49 -11.62 -3.04
N LEU A 33 31.40 -11.95 -2.35
CA LEU A 33 30.09 -12.17 -2.97
C LEU A 33 29.58 -10.88 -3.63
N ILE A 34 29.49 -9.77 -2.89
CA ILE A 34 29.02 -8.49 -3.41
C ILE A 34 29.95 -7.96 -4.50
N GLY A 35 31.26 -8.03 -4.30
CA GLY A 35 32.24 -7.58 -5.30
C GLY A 35 32.22 -8.41 -6.60
N GLY A 36 31.57 -9.58 -6.59
CA GLY A 36 31.38 -10.42 -7.76
C GLY A 36 30.01 -10.27 -8.44
N MET A 37 29.09 -9.48 -7.87
CA MET A 37 27.76 -9.26 -8.41
C MET A 37 27.71 -8.04 -9.33
N ASP A 38 26.89 -8.12 -10.37
CA ASP A 38 26.54 -6.97 -11.22
C ASP A 38 25.08 -6.51 -11.02
N ASP A 39 24.68 -5.49 -11.78
CA ASP A 39 23.33 -4.91 -11.70
C ASP A 39 22.23 -5.95 -12.01
N ASP A 40 22.51 -6.93 -12.89
CA ASP A 40 21.55 -7.98 -13.23
C ASP A 40 21.38 -8.95 -12.06
N ASP A 41 22.46 -9.28 -11.35
CA ASP A 41 22.41 -10.10 -10.12
C ASP A 41 21.61 -9.39 -9.02
N PHE A 42 21.82 -8.09 -8.81
CA PHE A 42 21.04 -7.31 -7.86
C PHE A 42 19.57 -7.21 -8.28
N GLY A 43 19.30 -7.02 -9.57
CA GLY A 43 17.94 -7.04 -10.13
C GLY A 43 17.24 -8.37 -9.89
N PHE A 44 17.95 -9.49 -10.08
CA PHE A 44 17.43 -10.82 -9.78
C PHE A 44 17.08 -10.98 -8.30
N LEU A 45 18.00 -10.63 -7.39
CA LEU A 45 17.75 -10.76 -5.95
C LEU A 45 16.63 -9.84 -5.46
N TRP A 46 16.51 -8.64 -6.05
CA TRP A 46 15.39 -7.74 -5.78
C TRP A 46 14.06 -8.36 -6.21
N GLY A 47 14.02 -8.99 -7.38
CA GLY A 47 12.86 -9.74 -7.87
C GLY A 47 12.47 -10.89 -6.94
N GLU A 48 13.44 -11.68 -6.48
CA GLU A 48 13.21 -12.77 -5.52
C GLU A 48 12.73 -12.24 -4.16
N TYR A 49 13.34 -11.17 -3.65
CA TYR A 49 12.93 -10.50 -2.41
C TYR A 49 11.46 -10.08 -2.47
N TYR A 50 11.04 -9.38 -3.53
CA TYR A 50 9.65 -8.96 -3.71
C TYR A 50 8.71 -10.15 -3.88
N THR A 51 9.11 -11.17 -4.64
CA THR A 51 8.29 -12.37 -4.85
C THR A 51 8.00 -13.08 -3.53
N ILE A 52 9.01 -13.27 -2.69
CA ILE A 52 8.87 -13.91 -1.38
C ILE A 52 8.00 -13.03 -0.46
N LYS A 53 8.25 -11.73 -0.40
CA LYS A 53 7.44 -10.79 0.42
C LYS A 53 5.98 -10.75 -0.03
N SER A 54 5.74 -10.83 -1.33
CA SER A 54 4.40 -10.89 -1.90
C SER A 54 3.67 -12.17 -1.50
N GLN A 55 4.32 -13.33 -1.59
CA GLN A 55 3.76 -14.60 -1.12
C GLN A 55 3.36 -14.54 0.35
N PHE A 56 4.25 -14.07 1.23
CA PHE A 56 3.92 -13.89 2.64
C PHE A 56 2.76 -12.92 2.86
N THR A 57 2.70 -11.83 2.09
CA THR A 57 1.62 -10.84 2.20
C THR A 57 0.29 -11.43 1.74
N VAL A 58 0.26 -12.22 0.67
CA VAL A 58 -0.96 -12.88 0.18
C VAL A 58 -1.47 -13.95 1.15
N GLU A 59 -0.56 -14.72 1.75
CA GLU A 59 -0.91 -15.81 2.67
C GLU A 59 -1.18 -15.37 4.11
N ALA A 60 -0.70 -14.17 4.50
CA ALA A 60 -0.92 -13.62 5.83
C ALA A 60 -2.40 -13.43 6.14
N SER A 61 -2.82 -13.93 7.30
CA SER A 61 -4.15 -13.65 7.83
C SER A 61 -4.25 -12.18 8.23
N ASP A 62 -5.45 -11.60 8.06
CA ASP A 62 -5.69 -10.18 8.35
C ASP A 62 -5.36 -9.80 9.80
N ASP A 63 -5.47 -10.74 10.75
CA ASP A 63 -5.15 -10.57 12.18
C ASP A 63 -3.66 -10.79 12.53
N SER A 64 -2.83 -11.14 11.56
CA SER A 64 -1.37 -11.24 11.72
C SER A 64 -0.65 -9.98 11.24
N ILE A 65 -1.35 -9.12 10.49
CA ILE A 65 -0.78 -7.91 9.90
C ILE A 65 -0.82 -6.78 10.94
N GLU A 66 0.36 -6.25 11.25
CA GLU A 66 0.51 -5.07 12.12
C GLU A 66 0.82 -3.84 11.26
N ALA A 67 -0.25 -3.12 10.88
CA ALA A 67 -0.14 -1.90 10.10
C ALA A 67 -0.31 -0.65 10.96
N ARG A 68 0.32 0.44 10.52
CA ARG A 68 0.15 1.75 11.15
C ARG A 68 -0.97 2.52 10.45
N PHE A 69 -1.96 2.92 11.23
CA PHE A 69 -3.06 3.77 10.77
C PHE A 69 -3.05 5.09 11.55
N ASP A 70 -3.40 6.19 10.89
CA ASP A 70 -3.75 7.42 11.58
C ASP A 70 -5.21 7.34 12.05
N TYR A 71 -5.43 6.68 13.20
CA TYR A 71 -6.76 6.44 13.73
C TYR A 71 -7.57 7.73 13.90
N ARG A 72 -6.92 8.83 14.30
CA ARG A 72 -7.61 10.09 14.54
C ARG A 72 -8.10 10.68 13.22
N GLU A 73 -7.24 10.78 12.21
CA GLU A 73 -7.64 11.32 10.90
C GLU A 73 -8.68 10.45 10.21
N ILE A 74 -8.60 9.12 10.36
CA ILE A 74 -9.61 8.19 9.82
C ILE A 74 -10.98 8.39 10.49
N GLU A 75 -11.02 8.49 11.82
CA GLU A 75 -12.28 8.56 12.58
C GLU A 75 -12.91 9.95 12.60
N GLU A 76 -12.11 11.01 12.66
CA GLU A 76 -12.59 12.38 12.80
C GLU A 76 -12.76 13.07 11.44
N ASN A 77 -11.86 12.79 10.48
CA ASN A 77 -11.80 13.51 9.21
C ASN A 77 -12.11 12.63 7.99
N GLY A 78 -12.35 11.33 8.19
CA GLY A 78 -12.68 10.40 7.11
C GLY A 78 -11.52 10.11 6.17
N LEU A 79 -10.28 10.17 6.65
CA LEU A 79 -9.10 9.79 5.87
C LEU A 79 -9.26 8.37 5.33
N LEU A 80 -8.96 8.18 4.05
CA LEU A 80 -8.97 6.88 3.39
C LEU A 80 -7.61 6.20 3.56
N ALA A 81 -7.62 4.89 3.74
CA ALA A 81 -6.40 4.09 3.79
C ALA A 81 -6.03 3.61 2.37
N ALA A 82 -4.81 3.93 1.94
CA ALA A 82 -4.24 3.39 0.71
C ALA A 82 -3.86 1.92 0.90
N TYR A 83 -4.22 1.07 -0.07
CA TYR A 83 -4.00 -0.38 0.02
C TYR A 83 -2.53 -0.75 0.06
N ASP A 84 -1.75 -0.17 -0.84
CA ASP A 84 -0.31 -0.34 -0.99
C ASP A 84 0.46 0.23 0.21
N ALA A 85 -0.04 1.28 0.88
CA ALA A 85 0.58 1.78 2.11
C ALA A 85 0.46 0.78 3.28
N VAL A 86 -0.56 -0.08 3.28
CA VAL A 86 -0.79 -1.09 4.31
C VAL A 86 -0.19 -2.45 3.89
N LEU A 87 -0.27 -2.79 2.61
CA LEU A 87 0.18 -4.05 2.02
C LEU A 87 1.11 -3.78 0.82
N PRO A 88 2.34 -3.27 1.05
CA PRO A 88 3.22 -2.77 -0.02
C PRO A 88 3.75 -3.86 -0.97
N TYR A 89 3.65 -5.12 -0.58
CA TYR A 89 4.11 -6.26 -1.38
C TYR A 89 2.98 -7.07 -2.01
N ASP A 90 1.73 -6.68 -1.81
CA ASP A 90 0.62 -7.28 -2.55
C ASP A 90 0.65 -6.82 -4.02
N LEU A 91 -0.13 -7.46 -4.89
CA LEU A 91 -0.15 -7.21 -6.32
C LEU A 91 -0.37 -5.72 -6.62
N SER A 92 0.55 -5.05 -7.30
CA SER A 92 0.28 -3.68 -7.77
C SER A 92 -0.69 -3.67 -8.95
N LEU A 93 -1.51 -2.62 -9.06
CA LEU A 93 -2.43 -2.46 -10.18
C LEU A 93 -1.77 -1.63 -11.27
N TRP A 94 -1.63 -2.20 -12.46
CA TRP A 94 -1.03 -1.54 -13.61
C TRP A 94 -2.03 -1.44 -14.75
N ILE A 95 -2.04 -0.29 -15.41
CA ILE A 95 -2.85 -0.04 -16.61
C ILE A 95 -1.98 0.57 -17.70
N SER A 96 -2.41 0.44 -18.96
CA SER A 96 -1.77 1.11 -20.09
C SER A 96 -2.65 2.24 -20.61
N ILE A 97 -2.13 3.46 -20.62
CA ILE A 97 -2.81 4.62 -21.22
C ILE A 97 -1.92 5.14 -22.35
N ASN A 98 -2.43 5.14 -23.57
CA ASN A 98 -1.69 5.54 -24.78
C ASN A 98 -0.36 4.77 -24.98
N GLY A 99 -0.29 3.52 -24.53
CA GLY A 99 0.91 2.68 -24.65
C GLY A 99 1.93 2.87 -23.53
N GLU A 100 1.66 3.75 -22.57
CA GLU A 100 2.52 3.93 -21.41
C GLU A 100 1.91 3.31 -20.15
N ASN A 101 2.74 2.64 -19.37
CA ASN A 101 2.30 2.01 -18.13
C ASN A 101 2.09 3.07 -17.04
N ARG A 102 1.01 2.90 -16.29
CA ARG A 102 0.63 3.72 -15.14
C ARG A 102 0.29 2.84 -13.97
N LEU A 103 0.68 3.28 -12.78
CA LEU A 103 0.34 2.62 -11.52
C LEU A 103 -1.02 3.15 -11.06
N VAL A 104 -1.85 2.26 -10.53
CA VAL A 104 -3.14 2.60 -9.93
C VAL A 104 -3.06 2.33 -8.43
N LEU A 105 -3.24 3.38 -7.63
CA LEU A 105 -3.30 3.30 -6.17
C LEU A 105 -4.75 3.41 -5.72
N ASP A 106 -5.21 2.41 -4.98
CA ASP A 106 -6.57 2.32 -4.49
C ASP A 106 -6.67 2.62 -3.00
N GLN A 107 -7.60 3.51 -2.64
CA GLN A 107 -7.84 3.95 -1.26
C GLN A 107 -9.28 3.69 -0.83
N TYR A 108 -9.45 3.31 0.43
CA TYR A 108 -10.72 2.82 0.97
C TYR A 108 -11.04 3.42 2.33
N CYS A 109 -12.34 3.53 2.63
CA CYS A 109 -12.79 3.79 3.99
C CYS A 109 -12.65 2.51 4.82
N VAL A 110 -11.99 2.59 5.97
CA VAL A 110 -11.76 1.40 6.82
C VAL A 110 -12.65 1.35 8.06
N LEU A 111 -13.57 2.31 8.21
CA LEU A 111 -14.45 2.39 9.38
C LEU A 111 -15.40 1.16 9.45
N PRO A 112 -15.43 0.43 10.59
CA PRO A 112 -16.20 -0.81 10.74
C PRO A 112 -17.70 -0.68 10.45
N ASP A 113 -18.31 0.46 10.76
CA ASP A 113 -19.76 0.67 10.58
C ASP A 113 -20.12 1.39 9.27
N CYS A 114 -19.12 1.76 8.46
CA CYS A 114 -19.36 2.42 7.19
C CYS A 114 -19.82 1.40 6.13
N THR A 115 -20.87 1.72 5.38
CA THR A 115 -21.39 0.88 4.29
C THR A 115 -20.98 1.37 2.91
N CYS A 116 -20.05 2.34 2.82
CA CYS A 116 -19.62 2.87 1.54
C CYS A 116 -18.96 1.76 0.70
N THR A 117 -19.10 1.90 -0.61
CA THR A 117 -18.47 1.02 -1.61
C THR A 117 -17.70 1.84 -2.63
N ASP A 118 -17.43 3.09 -2.27
CA ASP A 118 -16.61 4.01 -3.05
C ASP A 118 -15.15 3.70 -2.78
N THR A 119 -14.39 3.59 -3.87
CA THR A 119 -12.93 3.50 -3.88
C THR A 119 -12.39 4.70 -4.61
N HIS A 120 -11.31 5.24 -4.07
CA HIS A 120 -10.56 6.33 -4.66
C HIS A 120 -9.38 5.74 -5.43
N LEU A 121 -9.30 6.01 -6.73
CA LEU A 121 -8.25 5.50 -7.61
C LEU A 121 -7.38 6.68 -8.07
N SER A 122 -6.13 6.66 -7.65
CA SER A 122 -5.08 7.58 -8.10
C SER A 122 -4.28 6.91 -9.20
N ILE A 123 -4.15 7.58 -10.35
CA ILE A 123 -3.39 7.13 -11.51
C ILE A 123 -2.05 7.86 -11.50
N MET A 124 -0.97 7.11 -11.33
CA MET A 124 0.37 7.66 -11.13
C MET A 124 1.25 7.38 -12.34
N ILE A 125 2.12 8.34 -12.69
CA ILE A 125 3.38 8.02 -13.36
C ILE A 125 4.28 7.40 -12.30
N PRO A 126 4.74 6.15 -12.48
CA PRO A 126 5.67 5.55 -11.53
C PRO A 126 6.97 6.35 -11.53
N GLY A 127 7.46 6.72 -10.35
CA GLY A 127 8.79 7.29 -10.19
C GLY A 127 9.88 6.24 -10.37
N GLU A 128 11.13 6.70 -10.44
CA GLU A 128 12.30 5.82 -10.36
C GLU A 128 12.80 5.77 -8.90
N TYR A 129 13.09 4.57 -8.40
CA TYR A 129 13.66 4.33 -7.07
C TYR A 129 12.88 5.00 -5.91
N GLU A 130 13.41 6.11 -5.38
CA GLU A 130 12.88 6.85 -4.22
C GLU A 130 11.91 7.97 -4.60
N ASP A 131 11.69 8.22 -5.90
CA ASP A 131 10.72 9.20 -6.35
C ASP A 131 9.29 8.64 -6.15
N PRO A 132 8.42 9.31 -5.37
CA PRO A 132 7.03 8.88 -5.17
C PRO A 132 6.19 8.86 -6.45
N GLY A 133 6.72 9.39 -7.56
CA GLY A 133 6.01 9.51 -8.83
C GLY A 133 5.05 10.70 -8.82
N GLU A 134 4.35 10.88 -9.94
CA GLU A 134 3.42 12.00 -10.14
C GLU A 134 1.99 11.50 -10.26
N GLU A 135 1.06 12.04 -9.46
CA GLU A 135 -0.37 11.79 -9.64
C GLU A 135 -0.89 12.55 -10.87
N LEU A 136 -1.27 11.80 -11.89
CA LEU A 136 -1.88 12.36 -13.10
C LEU A 136 -3.36 12.59 -12.91
N TYR A 137 -4.07 11.56 -12.44
CA TYR A 137 -5.51 11.58 -12.39
C TYR A 137 -6.03 10.98 -11.10
N PHE A 138 -7.19 11.44 -10.72
CA PHE A 138 -7.95 10.93 -9.60
C PHE A 138 -9.37 10.61 -10.04
N ILE A 139 -9.89 9.44 -9.68
CA ILE A 139 -11.26 9.05 -9.97
C ILE A 139 -11.88 8.22 -8.83
N THR A 140 -13.11 8.55 -8.47
CA THR A 140 -13.90 7.72 -7.56
C THR A 140 -14.66 6.63 -8.33
N LEU A 141 -14.75 5.44 -7.77
CA LEU A 141 -15.52 4.31 -8.31
C LEU A 141 -16.36 3.64 -7.22
N ASP A 142 -17.67 3.58 -7.40
CA ASP A 142 -18.53 2.68 -6.63
C ASP A 142 -18.44 1.29 -7.26
N TYR A 143 -17.58 0.41 -6.73
CA TYR A 143 -17.32 -0.90 -7.33
C TYR A 143 -18.53 -1.84 -7.25
N ARG A 144 -19.46 -1.60 -6.33
CA ARG A 144 -20.67 -2.41 -6.18
C ARG A 144 -21.74 -2.03 -7.20
N LYS A 145 -21.93 -0.73 -7.43
CA LYS A 145 -22.86 -0.21 -8.45
C LYS A 145 -22.24 -0.07 -9.84
N LYS A 146 -20.92 -0.28 -9.95
CA LYS A 146 -20.12 -0.05 -11.16
C LYS A 146 -20.30 1.37 -11.71
N LYS A 147 -20.30 2.35 -10.79
CA LYS A 147 -20.58 3.74 -11.11
C LYS A 147 -19.32 4.58 -10.95
N TRP A 148 -18.89 5.16 -12.06
CA TRP A 148 -17.73 6.02 -12.13
C TRP A 148 -18.06 7.46 -11.72
N GLY A 149 -17.19 8.03 -10.90
CA GLY A 149 -17.15 9.45 -10.57
C GLY A 149 -16.56 10.30 -11.69
N LYS A 150 -16.42 11.59 -11.40
CA LYS A 150 -15.73 12.52 -12.30
C LYS A 150 -14.24 12.20 -12.29
N LEU A 151 -13.59 12.28 -13.46
CA LEU A 151 -12.13 12.28 -13.54
C LEU A 151 -11.65 13.69 -13.16
N GLU A 152 -10.74 13.76 -12.20
CA GLU A 152 -10.11 14.97 -11.72
C GLU A 152 -8.60 14.89 -11.89
N GLY A 153 -7.92 16.03 -11.87
CA GLY A 153 -6.49 16.12 -12.18
C GLY A 153 -6.18 16.15 -13.67
N GLY A 154 -4.88 16.08 -13.96
CA GLY A 154 -4.30 15.96 -15.29
C GLY A 154 -4.07 17.30 -15.99
N THR A 155 -2.87 17.46 -16.56
CA THR A 155 -2.58 18.49 -17.58
C THR A 155 -2.70 17.94 -19.00
N ASP A 156 -2.67 16.61 -19.14
CA ASP A 156 -2.69 15.91 -20.42
C ASP A 156 -4.11 15.70 -20.96
N SER A 157 -4.22 15.71 -22.29
CA SER A 157 -5.47 15.67 -23.05
C SER A 157 -6.22 14.33 -23.04
N VAL A 158 -5.88 13.40 -22.14
CA VAL A 158 -6.53 12.09 -22.08
C VAL A 158 -7.94 12.25 -21.55
N ASP A 159 -8.91 11.76 -22.32
CA ASP A 159 -10.31 11.86 -21.93
C ASP A 159 -10.69 10.78 -20.89
N ALA A 160 -11.71 11.09 -20.08
CA ALA A 160 -12.15 10.21 -19.00
C ALA A 160 -12.60 8.82 -19.46
N LYS A 161 -13.06 8.64 -20.71
CA LYS A 161 -13.46 7.33 -21.21
C LYS A 161 -12.23 6.45 -21.43
N THR A 162 -11.14 7.02 -21.93
CA THR A 162 -9.87 6.32 -22.14
C THR A 162 -9.32 5.80 -20.82
N VAL A 163 -9.22 6.66 -19.80
CA VAL A 163 -8.75 6.25 -18.45
C VAL A 163 -9.62 5.14 -17.87
N ARG A 164 -10.95 5.30 -17.90
CA ARG A 164 -11.88 4.28 -17.38
C ARG A 164 -11.74 2.95 -18.11
N SER A 165 -11.61 2.97 -19.43
CA SER A 165 -11.45 1.75 -20.23
C SER A 165 -10.18 1.01 -19.84
N ALA A 166 -9.06 1.73 -19.67
CA ALA A 166 -7.79 1.15 -19.23
C ALA A 166 -7.89 0.53 -17.83
N VAL A 167 -8.61 1.17 -16.90
CA VAL A 167 -8.83 0.58 -15.57
C VAL A 167 -9.75 -0.65 -15.63
N GLU A 168 -10.76 -0.66 -16.49
CA GLU A 168 -11.64 -1.83 -16.69
C GLU A 168 -10.95 -3.03 -17.36
N GLU A 169 -9.75 -2.86 -17.92
CA GLU A 169 -8.92 -3.97 -18.41
C GLU A 169 -8.30 -4.80 -17.27
N ILE A 170 -8.30 -4.28 -16.03
CA ILE A 170 -7.85 -5.03 -14.86
C ILE A 170 -8.76 -6.26 -14.67
N PRO A 171 -8.18 -7.49 -14.64
CA PRO A 171 -8.96 -8.70 -14.48
C PRO A 171 -9.79 -8.70 -13.20
N ASP A 172 -11.09 -8.93 -13.35
CA ASP A 172 -12.05 -8.99 -12.24
C ASP A 172 -12.01 -7.78 -11.29
N LEU A 173 -11.72 -6.59 -11.84
CA LEU A 173 -11.56 -5.32 -11.12
C LEU A 173 -12.54 -5.16 -9.94
N TYR A 174 -13.82 -5.35 -10.19
CA TYR A 174 -14.85 -5.08 -9.19
C TYR A 174 -14.79 -6.00 -7.97
N ASN A 175 -14.50 -7.29 -8.17
CA ASN A 175 -14.31 -8.23 -7.07
C ASN A 175 -12.95 -8.01 -6.39
N LEU A 176 -11.93 -7.64 -7.16
CA LEU A 176 -10.62 -7.28 -6.64
C LEU A 176 -10.71 -6.09 -5.67
N LEU A 177 -11.38 -5.00 -6.07
CA LEU A 177 -11.59 -3.83 -5.21
C LEU A 177 -12.42 -4.17 -3.97
N LEU A 178 -13.46 -5.00 -4.11
CA LEU A 178 -14.23 -5.50 -2.97
C LEU A 178 -13.35 -6.29 -1.99
N HIS A 179 -12.54 -7.21 -2.50
CA HIS A 179 -11.65 -8.04 -1.71
C HIS A 179 -10.65 -7.18 -0.93
N ARG A 180 -10.00 -6.24 -1.62
CA ARG A 180 -9.04 -5.30 -1.03
C ARG A 180 -9.66 -4.43 0.04
N HIS A 181 -10.84 -3.88 -0.22
CA HIS A 181 -11.58 -3.08 0.76
C HIS A 181 -11.88 -3.90 2.02
N MET A 182 -12.40 -5.12 1.87
CA MET A 182 -12.71 -5.98 3.01
C MET A 182 -11.46 -6.34 3.80
N ARG A 183 -10.36 -6.64 3.10
CA ARG A 183 -9.07 -6.95 3.71
C ARG A 183 -8.56 -5.80 4.59
N LEU A 184 -8.52 -4.58 4.06
CA LEU A 184 -8.11 -3.40 4.84
C LEU A 184 -8.99 -3.15 6.05
N ARG A 185 -10.31 -3.35 5.92
CA ARG A 185 -11.24 -3.20 7.06
C ARG A 185 -10.94 -4.20 8.17
N ASN A 186 -10.64 -5.45 7.83
CA ASN A 186 -10.30 -6.47 8.81
C ASN A 186 -8.97 -6.14 9.52
N ILE A 187 -7.95 -5.74 8.75
CA ILE A 187 -6.65 -5.33 9.28
C ILE A 187 -6.80 -4.12 10.20
N TYR A 188 -7.53 -3.08 9.76
CA TYR A 188 -7.79 -1.89 10.56
C TYR A 188 -8.52 -2.21 11.86
N PHE A 189 -9.59 -3.01 11.80
CA PHE A 189 -10.36 -3.42 12.98
C PHE A 189 -9.47 -4.12 14.00
N HIS A 190 -8.64 -5.04 13.53
CA HIS A 190 -7.69 -5.77 14.36
C HIS A 190 -6.65 -4.84 14.99
N CYS A 191 -5.98 -4.02 14.19
CA CYS A 191 -4.96 -3.08 14.65
C CYS A 191 -5.52 -2.07 15.65
N LYS A 192 -6.72 -1.53 15.38
CA LYS A 192 -7.43 -0.61 16.29
C LYS A 192 -7.66 -1.24 17.65
N SER A 193 -8.14 -2.50 17.69
CA SER A 193 -8.43 -3.19 18.95
C SER A 193 -7.21 -3.39 19.85
N ARG A 194 -6.00 -3.46 19.27
CA ARG A 194 -4.74 -3.67 19.98
C ARG A 194 -4.03 -2.39 20.37
N HIS A 195 -4.10 -1.36 19.53
CA HIS A 195 -3.23 -0.19 19.62
C HIS A 195 -3.96 1.12 19.92
N TYR A 196 -5.30 1.16 19.77
CA TYR A 196 -6.08 2.36 20.02
C TYR A 196 -6.80 2.27 21.37
N THR A 197 -6.37 3.08 22.33
CA THR A 197 -7.17 3.35 23.53
C THR A 197 -8.00 4.60 23.24
N PRO A 198 -9.33 4.49 23.08
CA PRO A 198 -10.15 5.67 22.87
C PRO A 198 -9.96 6.65 24.03
N SER A 199 -9.69 7.92 23.69
CA SER A 199 -9.65 8.98 24.69
C SER A 199 -10.99 8.97 25.44
N PRO A 200 -11.01 8.99 26.78
CA PRO A 200 -12.26 9.06 27.52
C PRO A 200 -13.00 10.30 27.04
N GLN A 201 -14.14 10.08 26.37
CA GLN A 201 -15.01 11.15 25.90
C GLN A 201 -15.19 12.14 27.04
N ALA A 202 -14.76 13.38 26.82
CA ALA A 202 -15.11 14.47 27.71
C ALA A 202 -16.63 14.47 27.80
N HIS A 203 -17.17 14.09 28.95
CA HIS A 203 -18.59 14.17 29.22
C HIS A 203 -19.05 15.56 28.80
N SER A 204 -19.88 15.62 27.76
CA SER A 204 -20.63 16.81 27.42
C SER A 204 -21.30 17.28 28.71
N PRO A 205 -21.04 18.49 29.21
CA PRO A 205 -21.75 18.98 30.38
C PRO A 205 -23.23 18.93 30.04
N GLU A 206 -24.02 18.29 30.90
CA GLU A 206 -25.48 18.25 30.80
C GLU A 206 -25.96 19.68 30.53
N THR A 207 -26.48 19.92 29.32
CA THR A 207 -27.14 21.15 28.98
C THR A 207 -28.40 21.24 29.86
N GLY A 208 -28.28 21.98 30.95
CA GLY A 208 -29.40 22.33 31.82
C GLY A 208 -30.51 22.94 30.98
N ARG A 209 -31.70 22.32 31.07
CA ARG A 209 -32.94 22.87 30.53
C ARG A 209 -33.18 24.25 31.15
N ASN A 210 -33.13 25.29 30.32
CA ASN A 210 -33.86 26.51 30.63
C ASN A 210 -35.32 26.25 30.27
N ASP A 211 -36.12 25.85 31.27
CA ASP A 211 -37.58 25.94 31.19
C ASP A 211 -38.01 27.43 31.33
N PRO A 212 -39.11 27.84 30.66
CA PRO A 212 -39.45 29.24 30.34
C PRO A 212 -39.86 30.14 31.52
#